data_AF-A0A1Q7VV77-F1
#
_entry.id   AF-A0A1Q7VV77-F1
#
_cell.length_a   1.000
_cell.length_b   1.000
_cell.length_c   1.000
_cell.angle_alpha   90.00
_cell.angle_beta   90.00
_cell.angle_gamma   90.00
#
_symmetry.space_group_name_H-M   'P 1'
#
loop_
_entity.id
_entity.type
_entity.pdbx_description
1 polymer ?
#
loop_
_entity_poly.entity_id
_entity_poly.type
_entity_poly.pdbx_seq_one_letter_code
_entity_poly.pdbx_strand_id
1 'polypeptide(L)'
;MARTLARIDAETLVFGQPSPSDAQLSPDGTLLLYAQQWADPGAPDKPRSRLYTCDWDGGRPAPLTAGDESVVEGGGRWSPDGTQVAFAAELEDGFGLYVVPAGGGGPRLVTRHRGEIAAIAWSPDGSLLAYSAPVDPSDPDETGPAPPPEPVVRVTRRPDYKLDGRGYLDDRRHQVFLVPASGGERRRLTAWPREHTAPAAWRTWPRGSCTRPARTGAWSASWPGRPTPHDSCWGPIPRAATRSIGGSTKATRAHCGR
;
A
#
# COMPACT_ATOMS: atom_id res chain seq x y z
N MET A 1 26.86 36.29 28.83
CA MET A 1 26.40 36.73 27.50
C MET A 1 24.92 36.42 27.38
N ALA A 2 24.06 37.44 27.37
CA ALA A 2 22.63 37.24 27.18
C ALA A 2 22.39 36.79 25.74
N ARG A 3 21.82 35.59 25.57
CA ARG A 3 21.44 35.06 24.27
C ARG A 3 20.22 35.85 23.81
N THR A 4 20.41 36.79 22.88
CA THR A 4 19.31 37.50 22.23
C THR A 4 18.42 36.45 21.58
N LEU A 5 17.21 36.28 22.10
CA LEU A 5 16.20 35.42 21.49
C LEU A 5 15.86 36.04 20.13
N ALA A 6 16.12 35.30 19.06
CA ALA A 6 15.72 35.72 17.72
C ALA A 6 14.20 35.93 17.70
N ARG A 7 13.74 37.04 17.09
CA ARG A 7 12.31 37.31 16.94
C ARG A 7 11.72 36.24 16.03
N ILE A 8 10.77 35.47 16.55
CA ILE A 8 10.01 34.52 15.73
C ILE A 8 9.01 35.32 14.89
N ASP A 9 9.11 35.25 13.57
CA ASP A 9 8.18 35.83 12.61
C ASP A 9 7.50 34.75 11.75
N ALA A 10 6.53 35.16 10.94
CA ALA A 10 5.76 34.23 10.10
C ALA A 10 6.65 33.44 9.13
N GLU A 11 7.68 34.06 8.59
CA GLU A 11 8.62 33.41 7.66
C GLU A 11 9.41 32.30 8.37
N THR A 12 9.94 32.60 9.56
CA THR A 12 10.65 31.62 10.39
C THR A 12 9.75 30.46 10.81
N LEU A 13 8.47 30.73 11.11
CA LEU A 13 7.50 29.70 11.47
C LEU A 13 7.12 28.79 10.30
N VAL A 14 6.99 29.34 9.09
CA VAL A 14 6.53 28.59 7.91
C VAL A 14 7.69 27.86 7.22
N PHE A 15 8.81 28.53 6.98
CA PHE A 15 9.92 27.99 6.19
C PHE A 15 11.10 27.50 7.03
N GLY A 16 11.19 27.93 8.29
CA GLY A 16 12.30 27.58 9.18
C GLY A 16 12.12 26.27 9.95
N GLN A 17 11.02 25.54 9.74
CA GLN A 17 10.64 24.38 10.55
C GLN A 17 10.42 23.14 9.67
N PRO A 18 11.46 22.33 9.43
CA PRO A 18 11.26 21.02 8.84
C PRO A 18 10.53 20.09 9.82
N SER A 19 9.65 19.24 9.29
CA SER A 19 8.83 18.30 10.05
C SER A 19 9.23 16.85 9.71
N PRO A 20 9.80 16.10 10.66
CA PRO A 20 10.05 14.67 10.48
C PRO A 20 8.76 13.86 10.68
N SER A 21 8.62 12.76 9.93
CA SER A 21 7.47 11.85 10.00
C SER A 21 7.87 10.42 9.62
N ASP A 22 6.99 9.47 9.94
CA ASP A 22 7.07 8.06 9.51
C ASP A 22 8.41 7.36 9.80
N ALA A 23 8.92 7.56 11.02
CA ALA A 23 10.20 6.99 11.44
C ALA A 23 10.14 5.46 11.60
N GLN A 24 11.17 4.76 11.09
CA GLN A 24 11.30 3.30 11.11
C GLN A 24 12.74 2.87 11.39
N LEU A 25 12.91 1.89 12.27
CA LEU A 25 14.20 1.21 12.42
C LEU A 25 14.48 0.28 11.24
N SER A 26 15.74 0.18 10.84
CA SER A 26 16.23 -0.84 9.93
C SER A 26 16.04 -2.24 10.52
N PRO A 27 15.99 -3.30 9.70
CA PRO A 27 15.75 -4.67 10.20
C PRO A 27 16.80 -5.17 11.21
N ASP A 28 18.04 -4.70 11.09
CA ASP A 28 19.15 -4.97 12.01
C ASP A 28 19.17 -4.05 13.25
N GLY A 29 18.29 -3.04 13.30
CA GLY A 29 18.14 -2.10 14.41
C GLY A 29 19.22 -1.03 14.51
N THR A 30 20.07 -0.87 13.49
CA THR A 30 21.22 0.05 13.54
C THR A 30 20.87 1.46 13.07
N LEU A 31 19.98 1.58 12.09
CA LEU A 31 19.62 2.84 11.44
C LEU A 31 18.15 3.21 11.69
N LEU A 32 17.89 4.50 11.81
CA LEU A 32 16.56 5.09 11.74
C LEU A 32 16.37 5.72 10.36
N LEU A 33 15.33 5.30 9.63
CA LEU A 33 14.82 5.94 8.43
C LEU A 33 13.65 6.85 8.81
N TYR A 34 13.58 8.04 8.25
CA TYR A 34 12.40 8.90 8.39
C TYR A 34 12.23 9.82 7.18
N ALA A 35 11.01 10.28 6.95
CA ALA A 35 10.73 11.33 5.97
C ALA A 35 10.81 12.70 6.65
N GLN A 36 11.38 13.69 5.97
CA GLN A 36 11.44 15.06 6.46
C GLN A 36 10.84 15.99 5.41
N GLN A 37 9.78 16.69 5.80
CA GLN A 37 9.07 17.65 4.97
C GLN A 37 9.45 19.08 5.34
N TRP A 38 9.50 20.00 4.38
CA TRP A 38 9.65 21.43 4.61
C TRP A 38 8.90 22.26 3.56
N ALA A 39 8.51 23.48 3.92
CA ALA A 39 7.94 24.43 2.98
C ALA A 39 9.05 25.05 2.10
N ASP A 40 8.79 25.15 0.79
CA ASP A 40 9.72 25.75 -0.18
C ASP A 40 9.24 27.16 -0.53
N PRO A 41 10.00 28.23 -0.22
CA PRO A 41 9.62 29.60 -0.57
C PRO A 41 9.44 29.82 -2.08
N GLY A 42 10.12 29.03 -2.92
CA GLY A 42 9.98 29.08 -4.38
C GLY A 42 8.76 28.33 -4.92
N ALA A 43 8.13 27.50 -4.08
CA ALA A 43 6.96 26.70 -4.41
C ALA A 43 6.02 26.57 -3.19
N PRO A 44 5.37 27.66 -2.76
CA PRO A 44 4.63 27.71 -1.49
C PRO A 44 3.46 26.72 -1.40
N ASP A 45 2.90 26.33 -2.55
CA ASP A 45 1.79 25.36 -2.62
C ASP A 45 2.27 23.90 -2.67
N LYS A 46 3.58 23.65 -2.71
CA LYS A 46 4.16 22.31 -2.84
C LYS A 46 5.26 22.09 -1.80
N PRO A 47 4.93 21.52 -0.63
CA PRO A 47 5.97 21.16 0.33
C PRO A 47 6.92 20.13 -0.30
N ARG A 48 8.18 20.23 0.08
CA ARG A 48 9.23 19.29 -0.33
C ARG A 48 9.40 18.25 0.75
N SER A 49 9.64 17.02 0.35
CA SER A 49 9.85 15.91 1.28
C SER A 49 10.99 15.01 0.80
N ARG A 50 11.80 14.53 1.74
CA ARG A 50 12.99 13.72 1.47
C ARG A 50 13.19 12.66 2.54
N LEU A 51 13.79 11.53 2.17
CA LEU A 51 14.17 10.49 3.14
C LEU A 51 15.54 10.78 3.73
N TYR A 52 15.65 10.55 5.04
CA TYR A 52 16.88 10.65 5.81
C TYR A 52 17.12 9.37 6.59
N THR A 53 18.39 9.07 6.80
CA THR A 53 18.85 8.01 7.70
C THR A 53 19.77 8.59 8.76
N CYS A 54 19.69 8.10 9.99
CA CYS A 54 20.68 8.36 11.04
C CYS A 54 20.92 7.11 11.88
N ASP A 55 22.04 7.06 12.61
CA ASP A 55 22.22 6.04 13.64
C ASP A 55 21.11 6.17 14.69
N TRP A 56 20.57 5.05 15.15
CA TRP A 56 19.44 5.06 16.09
C TRP A 56 19.79 5.73 17.42
N ASP A 57 21.07 5.73 17.81
CA ASP A 57 21.59 6.25 19.07
C ASP A 57 21.95 7.75 19.04
N GLY A 58 21.66 8.45 17.94
CA GLY A 58 21.76 9.90 17.86
C GLY A 58 22.86 10.43 16.93
N GLY A 59 23.24 9.67 15.90
CA GLY A 59 24.13 10.11 14.83
C GLY A 59 23.57 11.27 14.00
N ARG A 60 24.43 11.95 13.24
CA ARG A 60 23.99 13.03 12.34
C ARG A 60 23.16 12.44 11.19
N PRO A 61 21.96 12.98 10.92
CA PRO A 61 21.18 12.53 9.78
C PRO A 61 21.86 12.83 8.44
N ALA A 62 21.79 11.87 7.53
CA ALA A 62 22.21 11.99 6.16
C ALA A 62 21.01 11.79 5.22
N PRO A 63 20.89 12.58 4.14
CA PRO A 63 19.85 12.36 3.15
C PRO A 63 20.10 11.02 2.43
N LEU A 64 19.06 10.18 2.37
CA LEU A 64 19.08 8.92 1.63
C LEU A 64 18.77 9.13 0.15
N THR A 65 17.83 10.03 -0.13
CA THR A 65 17.47 10.47 -1.49
C THR A 65 17.99 11.90 -1.70
N ALA A 66 18.59 12.16 -2.86
CA ALA A 66 19.26 13.43 -3.14
C ALA A 66 18.68 14.21 -4.34
N GLY A 67 17.76 13.61 -5.10
CA GLY A 67 17.14 14.26 -6.26
C GLY A 67 15.98 15.19 -5.89
N ASP A 68 15.28 15.63 -6.94
CA ASP A 68 14.13 16.53 -6.89
C ASP A 68 12.81 15.81 -6.56
N GLU A 69 12.86 14.50 -6.32
CA GLU A 69 11.69 13.70 -5.98
C GLU A 69 11.12 14.15 -4.62
N SER A 70 9.85 14.58 -4.62
CA SER A 70 9.13 14.86 -3.38
C SER A 70 8.45 13.58 -2.90
N VAL A 71 8.92 13.07 -1.76
CA VAL A 71 8.41 11.82 -1.19
C VAL A 71 6.99 12.02 -0.65
N VAL A 72 6.06 11.18 -1.09
CA VAL A 72 4.65 11.29 -0.65
C VAL A 72 4.46 10.87 0.80
N GLU A 73 3.25 11.09 1.32
CA GLU A 73 2.90 10.72 2.68
C GLU A 73 3.10 9.21 2.94
N GLY A 74 3.58 8.89 4.13
CA GLY A 74 3.89 7.52 4.52
C GLY A 74 5.28 7.04 4.13
N GLY A 75 6.19 7.93 3.73
CA GLY A 75 7.64 7.74 3.81
C GLY A 75 8.22 6.52 3.07
N GLY A 76 9.34 6.00 3.57
CA GLY A 76 10.07 4.88 2.98
C GLY A 76 9.88 3.58 3.77
N ARG A 77 10.04 2.42 3.13
CA ARG A 77 9.91 1.09 3.76
C ARG A 77 11.17 0.29 3.53
N TRP A 78 11.78 -0.19 4.59
CA TRP A 78 12.94 -1.09 4.52
C TRP A 78 12.57 -2.41 3.83
N SER A 79 13.45 -2.86 2.96
CA SER A 79 13.50 -4.26 2.52
C SER A 79 13.80 -5.17 3.71
N PRO A 80 13.36 -6.45 3.70
CA PRO A 80 13.56 -7.36 4.84
C PRO A 80 15.03 -7.62 5.17
N ASP A 81 15.92 -7.52 4.17
CA ASP A 81 17.36 -7.69 4.35
C ASP A 81 18.09 -6.38 4.74
N GLY A 82 17.37 -5.25 4.79
CA GLY A 82 17.91 -3.95 5.16
C GLY A 82 18.80 -3.30 4.09
N THR A 83 18.92 -3.88 2.90
CA THR A 83 19.85 -3.38 1.87
C THR A 83 19.25 -2.29 0.98
N GLN A 84 17.91 -2.16 0.99
CA GLN A 84 17.14 -1.26 0.15
C GLN A 84 15.97 -0.61 0.90
N VAL A 85 15.52 0.53 0.40
CA VAL A 85 14.32 1.25 0.85
C VAL A 85 13.41 1.51 -0.35
N ALA A 86 12.13 1.13 -0.24
CA ALA A 86 11.10 1.47 -1.21
C ALA A 86 10.32 2.71 -0.77
N PHE A 87 9.99 3.61 -1.68
CA PHE A 87 9.22 4.82 -1.37
C PHE A 87 8.43 5.29 -2.60
N ALA A 88 7.41 6.10 -2.38
CA ALA A 88 6.68 6.73 -3.47
C ALA A 88 7.02 8.23 -3.54
N ALA A 89 7.03 8.77 -4.75
CA ALA A 89 7.27 10.19 -4.98
C ALA A 89 6.42 10.72 -6.14
N GLU A 90 6.17 12.02 -6.12
CA GLU A 90 5.47 12.72 -7.19
C GLU A 90 6.30 12.73 -8.49
N LEU A 91 5.58 12.63 -9.61
CA LEU A 91 6.04 12.80 -10.98
C LEU A 91 5.20 13.90 -11.65
N GLU A 92 5.66 14.41 -12.78
CA GLU A 92 4.90 15.39 -13.57
C GLU A 92 3.49 14.89 -13.91
N ASP A 93 3.37 13.60 -14.29
CA ASP A 93 2.11 12.97 -14.71
C ASP A 93 1.62 11.89 -13.72
N GLY A 94 1.86 12.06 -12.43
CA GLY A 94 1.34 11.16 -11.39
C GLY A 94 2.36 10.82 -10.32
N PHE A 95 2.55 9.52 -10.07
CA PHE A 95 3.35 9.02 -8.96
C PHE A 95 4.23 7.86 -9.39
N GLY A 96 5.45 7.82 -8.86
CA GLY A 96 6.40 6.74 -9.06
C GLY A 96 6.61 5.97 -7.76
N LEU A 97 6.65 4.64 -7.85
CA LEU A 97 7.20 3.78 -6.80
C LEU A 97 8.68 3.54 -7.11
N TYR A 98 9.54 3.87 -6.17
CA TYR A 98 10.98 3.81 -6.30
C TYR A 98 11.59 2.83 -5.29
N VAL A 99 12.80 2.36 -5.61
CA VAL A 99 13.68 1.63 -4.70
C VAL A 99 15.06 2.28 -4.73
N VAL A 100 15.63 2.56 -3.55
CA VAL A 100 16.96 3.14 -3.37
C VAL A 100 17.80 2.22 -2.47
N PRO A 101 19.12 2.08 -2.72
CA PRO A 101 20.00 1.37 -1.79
C PRO A 101 20.05 2.05 -0.41
N ALA A 102 20.16 1.25 0.65
CA ALA A 102 20.26 1.72 2.04
C ALA A 102 21.45 2.65 2.30
N GLY A 103 22.57 2.43 1.60
CA GLY A 103 23.75 3.28 1.65
C GLY A 103 23.61 4.58 0.84
N GLY A 104 22.43 4.87 0.31
CA GLY A 104 22.19 5.97 -0.62
C GLY A 104 22.56 5.63 -2.06
N GLY A 105 22.38 6.62 -2.94
CA GLY A 105 22.58 6.50 -4.38
C GLY A 105 21.34 6.93 -5.17
N GLY A 106 21.36 6.67 -6.47
CA GLY A 106 20.24 7.00 -7.34
C GLY A 106 19.04 6.08 -7.09
N PRO A 107 17.84 6.61 -6.82
CA PRO A 107 16.63 5.79 -6.75
C PRO A 107 16.29 5.24 -8.14
N ARG A 108 15.84 3.99 -8.19
CA ARG A 108 15.35 3.36 -9.42
C ARG A 108 13.83 3.31 -9.39
N LEU A 109 13.21 3.79 -10.48
CA LEU A 109 11.77 3.66 -10.67
C LEU A 109 11.38 2.18 -10.92
N VAL A 110 10.41 1.70 -10.15
CA VAL A 110 9.86 0.33 -10.22
C VAL A 110 8.59 0.32 -11.05
N THR A 111 7.65 1.24 -10.79
CA THR A 111 6.40 1.39 -11.52
C THR A 111 5.86 2.81 -11.41
N ARG A 112 5.01 3.21 -12.34
CA ARG A 112 4.23 4.45 -12.29
C ARG A 112 2.77 4.17 -11.95
N HIS A 113 2.05 5.17 -11.47
CA HIS A 113 0.60 5.20 -11.35
C HIS A 113 0.12 6.65 -11.48
N ARG A 114 -1.04 6.91 -12.09
CA ARG A 114 -1.58 8.28 -12.20
C ARG A 114 -2.05 8.85 -10.87
N GLY A 115 -2.50 7.98 -9.97
CA GLY A 115 -2.91 8.36 -8.62
C GLY A 115 -1.86 8.00 -7.58
N GLU A 116 -2.02 8.59 -6.41
CA GLU A 116 -1.07 8.47 -5.30
C GLU A 116 -0.84 6.99 -4.93
N ILE A 117 0.44 6.63 -4.84
CA ILE A 117 0.88 5.31 -4.38
C ILE A 117 1.05 5.37 -2.87
N ALA A 118 0.34 4.50 -2.14
CA ALA A 118 0.33 4.48 -0.68
C ALA A 118 0.49 3.07 -0.12
N ALA A 119 0.79 2.98 1.18
CA ALA A 119 0.84 1.74 1.96
C ALA A 119 1.76 0.66 1.34
N ILE A 120 2.99 1.03 1.02
CA ILE A 120 4.00 0.13 0.44
C ILE A 120 4.36 -0.96 1.47
N ALA A 121 4.54 -2.20 1.00
CA ALA A 121 5.00 -3.32 1.82
C ALA A 121 5.83 -4.33 1.01
N TRP A 122 7.02 -4.66 1.50
CA TRP A 122 7.87 -5.69 0.92
C TRP A 122 7.34 -7.10 1.20
N SER A 123 7.49 -8.01 0.24
CA SER A 123 7.38 -9.43 0.52
C SER A 123 8.48 -9.87 1.49
N PRO A 124 8.26 -10.92 2.30
CA PRO A 124 9.25 -11.39 3.28
C PRO A 124 10.58 -11.83 2.67
N ASP A 125 10.58 -12.21 1.39
CA ASP A 125 11.79 -12.57 0.65
C ASP A 125 12.41 -11.40 -0.12
N GLY A 126 11.85 -10.19 -0.02
CA GLY A 126 12.33 -8.98 -0.69
C GLY A 126 12.09 -8.92 -2.20
N SER A 127 11.46 -9.95 -2.80
CA SER A 127 11.33 -10.03 -4.26
C SER A 127 10.18 -9.19 -4.85
N LEU A 128 9.17 -8.88 -4.04
CA LEU A 128 7.96 -8.17 -4.46
C LEU A 128 7.68 -6.97 -3.57
N LEU A 129 7.01 -5.98 -4.16
CA LEU A 129 6.40 -4.86 -3.47
C LEU A 129 4.89 -4.93 -3.66
N ALA A 130 4.16 -4.90 -2.53
CA ALA A 130 2.75 -4.60 -2.51
C ALA A 130 2.55 -3.10 -2.25
N TYR A 131 1.54 -2.51 -2.88
CA TYR A 131 1.14 -1.13 -2.64
C TYR A 131 -0.34 -0.96 -2.95
N SER A 132 -0.90 0.17 -2.52
CA SER A 132 -2.26 0.58 -2.86
C SER A 132 -2.24 1.84 -3.71
N ALA A 133 -3.15 1.93 -4.68
CA ALA A 133 -3.30 3.11 -5.52
C ALA A 133 -4.73 3.19 -6.08
N PRO A 134 -5.27 4.39 -6.34
CA PRO A 134 -6.63 4.56 -6.81
C PRO A 134 -6.77 4.11 -8.28
N VAL A 135 -7.79 3.31 -8.55
CA VAL A 135 -8.16 2.89 -9.90
C VAL A 135 -9.37 3.66 -10.37
N ASP A 136 -9.27 4.26 -11.55
CA ASP A 136 -10.40 4.82 -12.26
C ASP A 136 -11.15 3.69 -12.99
N PRO A 137 -12.44 3.44 -12.69
CA PRO A 137 -13.18 2.38 -13.38
C PRO A 137 -13.39 2.67 -14.88
N SER A 138 -13.25 3.93 -15.32
CA SER A 138 -13.37 4.32 -16.73
C SER A 138 -12.07 4.12 -17.53
N ASP A 139 -10.92 4.10 -16.86
CA ASP A 139 -9.60 3.82 -17.46
C ASP A 139 -8.73 3.00 -16.47
N PRO A 140 -9.09 1.73 -16.25
CA PRO A 140 -8.47 0.90 -15.21
C PRO A 140 -7.00 0.54 -15.49
N ASP A 141 -6.60 0.61 -16.76
CA ASP A 141 -5.26 0.26 -17.23
C ASP A 141 -4.40 1.51 -17.49
N GLU A 142 -4.93 2.71 -17.24
CA GLU A 142 -4.24 4.00 -17.41
C GLU A 142 -3.69 4.19 -18.84
N THR A 143 -4.50 3.83 -19.85
CA THR A 143 -4.12 3.87 -21.27
C THR A 143 -4.59 5.14 -21.98
N GLY A 144 -5.59 5.83 -21.44
CA GLY A 144 -6.16 7.04 -22.03
C GLY A 144 -5.26 8.28 -21.89
N PRO A 145 -5.65 9.46 -22.36
CA PRO A 145 -4.97 10.69 -21.97
C PRO A 145 -5.15 10.98 -20.48
N ALA A 146 -4.22 11.74 -19.87
CA ALA A 146 -4.43 12.25 -18.53
C ALA A 146 -5.73 13.07 -18.48
N PRO A 147 -6.57 12.89 -17.45
CA PRO A 147 -7.80 13.66 -17.33
C PRO A 147 -7.48 15.15 -17.14
N PRO A 148 -8.32 16.05 -17.64
CA PRO A 148 -8.13 17.48 -17.43
C PRO A 148 -8.16 17.80 -15.92
N PRO A 149 -7.44 18.84 -15.47
CA PRO A 149 -7.30 19.17 -14.06
C PRO A 149 -8.64 19.42 -13.36
N GLU A 150 -9.61 20.05 -14.04
CA GLU A 150 -10.95 20.22 -13.52
C GLU A 150 -12.01 19.93 -14.59
N PRO A 151 -12.90 18.93 -14.39
CA PRO A 151 -13.99 18.67 -15.32
C PRO A 151 -15.11 19.70 -15.15
N VAL A 152 -15.74 20.10 -16.26
CA VAL A 152 -16.89 21.02 -16.27
C VAL A 152 -18.09 20.44 -15.51
N VAL A 153 -18.27 19.11 -15.55
CA VAL A 153 -19.31 18.38 -14.80
C VAL A 153 -18.69 17.13 -14.19
N ARG A 154 -18.92 16.90 -12.89
CA ARG A 154 -18.44 15.71 -12.17
C ARG A 154 -19.63 14.85 -11.75
N VAL A 155 -19.69 13.62 -12.25
CA VAL A 155 -20.73 12.65 -11.91
C VAL A 155 -20.08 11.57 -11.06
N THR A 156 -20.48 11.49 -9.80
CA THR A 156 -19.99 10.48 -8.84
C THR A 156 -21.17 9.72 -8.27
N ARG A 157 -21.01 8.41 -8.10
CA ARG A 157 -22.05 7.51 -7.57
C ARG A 157 -21.83 7.17 -6.10
N ARG A 158 -20.76 7.70 -5.49
CA ARG A 158 -20.39 7.44 -4.10
C ARG A 158 -20.77 8.59 -3.17
N PRO A 159 -21.18 8.30 -1.91
CA PRO A 159 -21.53 9.34 -0.95
C PRO A 159 -20.30 10.10 -0.42
N ASP A 160 -19.14 9.46 -0.37
CA ASP A 160 -17.85 10.00 0.10
C ASP A 160 -17.04 10.62 -1.04
N TYR A 161 -17.68 11.43 -1.88
CA TYR A 161 -17.13 11.90 -3.15
C TYR A 161 -16.02 12.96 -3.05
N LYS A 162 -15.78 13.53 -1.86
CA LYS A 162 -14.75 14.53 -1.60
C LYS A 162 -14.14 14.33 -0.21
N LEU A 163 -12.83 14.51 -0.09
CA LEU A 163 -12.11 14.56 1.18
C LEU A 163 -11.31 15.86 1.26
N ASP A 164 -11.18 16.38 2.47
CA ASP A 164 -10.29 17.51 2.73
C ASP A 164 -8.84 17.12 2.46
N GLY A 165 -8.06 18.04 1.89
CA GLY A 165 -6.68 17.81 1.46
C GLY A 165 -6.53 16.96 0.18
N ARG A 166 -7.38 15.96 -0.05
CA ARG A 166 -7.33 15.11 -1.27
C ARG A 166 -8.21 15.61 -2.41
N GLY A 167 -9.20 16.45 -2.13
CA GLY A 167 -10.16 16.92 -3.11
C GLY A 167 -11.19 15.87 -3.50
N TYR A 168 -11.64 15.91 -4.74
CA TYR A 168 -12.73 15.05 -5.22
C TYR A 168 -12.22 13.67 -5.66
N LEU A 169 -12.95 12.62 -5.29
CA LEU A 169 -12.52 11.23 -5.41
C LEU A 169 -13.17 10.48 -6.59
N ASP A 170 -14.14 11.11 -7.26
CA ASP A 170 -14.92 10.50 -8.35
C ASP A 170 -15.47 9.12 -7.97
N ASP A 171 -15.51 8.19 -8.92
CA ASP A 171 -15.79 6.78 -8.69
C ASP A 171 -14.50 5.96 -8.44
N ARG A 172 -13.34 6.63 -8.22
CA ARG A 172 -12.06 5.94 -7.97
C ARG A 172 -12.07 5.20 -6.65
N ARG A 173 -11.32 4.11 -6.57
CA ARG A 173 -11.12 3.31 -5.34
C ARG A 173 -9.68 2.82 -5.26
N HIS A 174 -9.05 2.88 -4.10
CA HIS A 174 -7.76 2.24 -3.89
C HIS A 174 -7.90 0.73 -4.09
N GLN A 175 -7.04 0.20 -4.93
CA GLN A 175 -6.87 -1.23 -5.15
C GLN A 175 -5.45 -1.61 -4.75
N VAL A 176 -5.26 -2.88 -4.40
CA VAL A 176 -3.95 -3.42 -4.08
C VAL A 176 -3.29 -3.96 -5.34
N PHE A 177 -2.00 -3.64 -5.48
CA PHE A 177 -1.13 -4.07 -6.56
C PHE A 177 0.09 -4.80 -6.02
N LEU A 178 0.65 -5.68 -6.86
CA LEU A 178 1.97 -6.29 -6.69
C LEU A 178 2.86 -5.92 -7.86
N VAL A 179 4.13 -5.69 -7.61
CA VAL A 179 5.14 -5.50 -8.63
C VAL A 179 6.47 -6.14 -8.18
N PRO A 180 7.27 -6.72 -9.10
CA PRO A 180 8.62 -7.14 -8.75
C PRO A 180 9.45 -5.97 -8.25
N ALA A 181 10.19 -6.14 -7.15
CA ALA A 181 11.05 -5.09 -6.60
C ALA A 181 12.12 -4.65 -7.61
N SER A 182 12.57 -5.55 -8.49
CA SER A 182 13.48 -5.29 -9.61
C SER A 182 12.88 -4.39 -10.71
N GLY A 183 11.59 -4.05 -10.64
CA GLY A 183 10.84 -3.49 -11.74
C GLY A 183 10.27 -4.56 -12.67
N GLY A 184 9.25 -4.19 -13.44
CA GLY A 184 8.56 -5.08 -14.35
C GLY A 184 7.06 -4.80 -14.39
N GLU A 185 6.30 -5.77 -14.88
CA GLU A 185 4.84 -5.67 -14.95
C GLU A 185 4.22 -5.68 -13.55
N ARG A 186 3.37 -4.69 -13.27
CA ARG A 186 2.54 -4.65 -12.07
C ARG A 186 1.28 -5.47 -12.29
N ARG A 187 0.79 -6.14 -11.25
CA ARG A 187 -0.46 -6.90 -11.24
C ARG A 187 -1.41 -6.36 -10.18
N ARG A 188 -2.65 -6.08 -10.56
CA ARG A 188 -3.72 -5.74 -9.61
C ARG A 188 -4.25 -7.01 -8.91
N LEU A 189 -4.36 -7.00 -7.59
CA LEU A 189 -4.86 -8.11 -6.77
C LEU A 189 -6.34 -8.00 -6.42
N THR A 190 -6.85 -6.78 -6.28
CA THR A 190 -8.24 -6.52 -5.91
C THR A 190 -9.01 -5.95 -7.09
N ALA A 191 -10.29 -6.27 -7.20
CA ALA A 191 -11.15 -5.81 -8.29
C ALA A 191 -12.52 -5.33 -7.82
N TRP A 192 -12.85 -5.55 -6.54
CA TRP A 192 -14.13 -5.12 -5.99
C TRP A 192 -14.16 -3.59 -5.86
N PRO A 193 -15.32 -2.94 -6.08
CA PRO A 193 -15.46 -1.49 -5.98
C PRO A 193 -15.51 -1.01 -4.52
N ARG A 194 -14.50 -1.39 -3.74
CA ARG A 194 -14.29 -1.00 -2.35
C ARG A 194 -12.89 -0.40 -2.21
N GLU A 195 -12.70 0.41 -1.18
CA GLU A 195 -11.38 0.91 -0.79
C GLU A 195 -10.57 -0.24 -0.20
N HIS A 196 -9.40 -0.50 -0.78
CA HIS A 196 -8.41 -1.47 -0.32
C HIS A 196 -7.08 -0.74 -0.07
N THR A 197 -6.87 -0.28 1.16
CA THR A 197 -5.78 0.67 1.52
C THR A 197 -4.64 0.04 2.33
N ALA A 198 -4.76 -1.22 2.76
CA ALA A 198 -3.78 -1.85 3.65
C ALA A 198 -3.32 -3.22 3.12
N PRO A 199 -2.30 -3.27 2.25
CA PRO A 199 -1.76 -4.52 1.73
C PRO A 199 -0.83 -5.24 2.71
N ALA A 200 -0.57 -4.69 3.91
CA ALA A 200 0.49 -5.09 4.83
C ALA A 200 0.40 -6.53 5.43
N ALA A 201 -0.54 -7.37 4.99
CA ALA A 201 -0.70 -8.72 5.49
C ALA A 201 0.02 -9.76 4.61
N TRP A 202 1.35 -9.70 4.54
CA TRP A 202 2.14 -10.83 4.03
C TRP A 202 2.12 -11.94 5.09
N ARG A 203 1.43 -13.07 4.82
CA ARG A 203 1.53 -14.26 5.67
C ARG A 203 2.78 -15.05 5.31
N THR A 204 3.76 -15.07 6.21
CA THR A 204 4.82 -16.08 6.19
C THR A 204 4.25 -17.38 6.76
N TRP A 205 4.12 -18.41 5.93
CA TRP A 205 3.96 -19.76 6.46
C TRP A 205 5.34 -20.25 6.91
N PRO A 206 5.53 -20.64 8.18
CA PRO A 206 6.78 -21.29 8.59
C PRO A 206 6.99 -22.54 7.73
N ARG A 207 8.14 -22.66 7.07
CA ARG A 207 8.58 -23.93 6.52
C ARG A 207 9.01 -24.82 7.69
N GLY A 208 8.03 -25.46 8.34
CA GLY A 208 8.22 -26.34 9.50
C GLY A 208 7.65 -27.74 9.24
N SER A 209 8.54 -28.73 9.31
CA SER A 209 8.35 -30.19 9.25
C SER A 209 6.93 -30.73 9.48
N CYS A 210 6.42 -31.44 8.47
CA CYS A 210 5.30 -32.36 8.62
C CYS A 210 5.75 -33.56 9.47
N THR A 211 5.43 -33.57 10.76
CA THR A 211 5.42 -34.81 11.55
C THR A 211 3.99 -35.33 11.61
N ARG A 212 3.78 -36.52 11.06
CA ARG A 212 2.50 -37.22 11.07
C ARG A 212 2.14 -37.54 12.54
N PRO A 213 1.04 -36.99 13.10
CA PRO A 213 0.63 -37.41 14.44
C PRO A 213 0.24 -38.89 14.39
N ALA A 214 0.78 -39.66 15.34
CA ALA A 214 0.41 -41.04 15.53
C ALA A 214 -1.07 -41.12 15.93
N ARG A 215 -1.81 -41.92 15.17
CA ARG A 215 -3.17 -42.45 15.38
C ARG A 215 -3.83 -42.05 16.72
N THR A 216 -4.59 -40.97 16.70
CA THR A 216 -5.81 -40.84 17.51
C THR A 216 -6.85 -40.09 16.67
N GLY A 217 -7.99 -40.74 16.46
CA GLY A 217 -9.01 -40.37 15.47
C GLY A 217 -9.78 -39.09 15.80
N ALA A 218 -9.17 -37.93 15.53
CA ALA A 218 -9.88 -36.67 15.34
C ALA A 218 -9.79 -36.29 13.86
N TRP A 219 -10.94 -36.13 13.22
CA TRP A 219 -11.03 -35.64 11.85
C TRP A 219 -10.64 -34.15 11.83
N SER A 220 -9.45 -33.86 11.30
CA SER A 220 -9.10 -32.52 10.80
C SER A 220 -8.85 -32.64 9.30
N ALA A 221 -9.61 -31.88 8.51
CA ALA A 221 -9.40 -31.80 7.07
C ALA A 221 -8.07 -31.07 6.82
N SER A 222 -7.04 -31.84 6.48
CA SER A 222 -5.78 -31.36 5.92
C SER A 222 -5.65 -31.95 4.51
N TRP A 223 -5.46 -31.09 3.52
CA TRP A 223 -5.25 -31.50 2.13
C TRP A 223 -3.76 -31.69 1.87
N PRO A 224 -3.29 -32.86 1.40
CA PRO A 224 -1.92 -33.00 0.90
C PRO A 224 -1.92 -32.95 -0.64
N GLY A 225 -0.99 -32.19 -1.22
CA GLY A 225 -0.68 -32.30 -2.65
C GLY A 225 0.30 -31.24 -3.15
N ARG A 226 1.49 -31.67 -3.60
CA ARG A 226 2.51 -30.87 -4.29
C ARG A 226 1.91 -30.12 -5.49
N PRO A 227 2.38 -28.90 -5.84
CA PRO A 227 2.09 -28.31 -7.13
C PRO A 227 2.98 -28.94 -8.21
N THR A 228 2.38 -29.65 -9.17
CA THR A 228 2.91 -29.74 -10.54
C THR A 228 2.52 -28.46 -11.30
N PRO A 229 3.35 -27.98 -12.24
CA PRO A 229 3.01 -26.81 -13.04
C PRO A 229 1.93 -27.21 -14.04
N HIS A 230 0.99 -26.31 -14.32
CA HIS A 230 -0.31 -26.55 -14.97
C HIS A 230 -1.37 -27.09 -14.01
N ASP A 231 -1.97 -26.20 -13.20
CA ASP A 231 -3.41 -26.02 -13.22
C ASP A 231 -3.82 -24.76 -12.44
N SER A 232 -4.43 -23.83 -13.17
CA SER A 232 -4.94 -22.55 -12.72
C SER A 232 -6.27 -22.76 -12.00
N CYS A 233 -6.28 -22.95 -10.69
CA CYS A 233 -7.53 -23.01 -9.92
C CYS A 233 -7.98 -21.61 -9.45
N TRP A 234 -8.44 -20.79 -10.38
CA TRP A 234 -9.37 -19.68 -10.09
C TRP A 234 -10.49 -19.72 -11.12
N GLY A 235 -11.53 -20.50 -10.84
CA GLY A 235 -12.81 -20.50 -11.56
C GLY A 235 -13.92 -19.85 -10.72
N PRO A 236 -14.99 -19.32 -11.33
CA PRO A 236 -16.06 -18.64 -10.60
C PRO A 236 -16.84 -19.61 -9.70
N ILE A 237 -17.17 -19.17 -8.48
CA ILE A 237 -17.98 -19.94 -7.53
C ILE A 237 -19.42 -20.04 -8.07
N PRO A 238 -20.04 -21.25 -8.10
CA PRO A 238 -21.39 -21.42 -8.61
C PRO A 238 -22.45 -20.79 -7.69
N ARG A 239 -23.51 -20.26 -8.31
CA ARG A 239 -24.70 -19.71 -7.65
C ARG A 239 -25.27 -20.71 -6.64
N ALA A 240 -25.46 -20.26 -5.39
CA ALA A 240 -26.14 -21.05 -4.36
C ALA A 240 -27.58 -21.36 -4.80
N ALA A 241 -27.89 -22.64 -4.92
CA ALA A 241 -29.25 -23.13 -5.08
C ALA A 241 -29.99 -23.00 -3.74
N THR A 242 -31.08 -22.23 -3.74
CA THR A 242 -32.03 -22.19 -2.62
C THR A 242 -32.84 -23.49 -2.64
N ARG A 243 -32.72 -24.34 -1.61
CA ARG A 243 -33.70 -25.39 -1.32
C ARG A 243 -34.24 -25.22 0.09
N SER A 244 -35.57 -25.26 0.15
CA SER A 244 -36.45 -25.10 1.29
C SER A 244 -36.13 -26.04 2.44
N ILE A 245 -36.10 -25.51 3.67
CA ILE A 245 -36.17 -26.29 4.91
C ILE A 245 -37.64 -26.57 5.19
N GLY A 246 -38.04 -27.84 5.14
CA GLY A 246 -39.34 -28.31 5.58
C GLY A 246 -39.26 -28.92 6.98
N GLY A 247 -40.31 -28.68 7.77
CA GLY A 247 -40.73 -29.58 8.85
C GLY A 247 -40.66 -29.01 10.26
N SER A 248 -41.77 -28.42 10.73
CA SER A 248 -42.15 -28.47 12.15
C SER A 248 -43.47 -29.23 12.27
N THR A 249 -43.49 -30.21 13.15
CA THR A 249 -44.55 -31.17 13.38
C THR A 249 -45.68 -30.54 14.19
N LYS A 250 -46.93 -30.69 13.76
CA LYS A 250 -48.10 -30.84 14.66
C LYS A 250 -49.23 -31.57 13.94
N ALA A 251 -49.92 -32.38 14.73
CA ALA A 251 -50.71 -33.53 14.33
C ALA A 251 -52.10 -33.21 13.80
N THR A 252 -52.62 -34.05 12.90
CA THR A 252 -54.06 -34.35 12.83
C THR A 252 -54.28 -35.75 12.25
N ARG A 253 -55.06 -36.56 12.96
CA ARG A 253 -55.58 -37.88 12.55
C ARG A 253 -56.75 -37.73 11.58
N ALA A 254 -56.86 -38.62 10.60
CA ALA A 254 -58.08 -39.32 10.16
C ALA A 254 -57.72 -40.26 8.99
N HIS A 255 -57.61 -41.57 9.22
CA HIS A 255 -58.61 -42.62 8.90
C HIS A 255 -58.82 -42.91 7.40
N CYS A 256 -58.48 -44.15 7.04
CA CYS A 256 -58.65 -44.78 5.73
C CYS A 256 -60.12 -44.96 5.35
N GLY A 257 -60.39 -44.83 4.04
CA GLY A 257 -61.60 -45.33 3.39
C GLY A 257 -61.24 -45.84 2.01
N ARG A 258 -61.18 -47.18 1.92
CA ARG A 258 -61.20 -48.13 0.79
C ARG A 258 -60.69 -47.70 -0.59
#